data_AF-A0A7J8XFI3-F1
#
_entry.id   AF-A0A7J8XFI3-F1
#
_cell.length_a   1.000
_cell.length_b   1.000
_cell.length_c   1.000
_cell.angle_alpha   90.00
_cell.angle_beta   90.00
_cell.angle_gamma   90.00
#
_symmetry.space_group_name_H-M   'P 1'
#
loop_
_entity.id
_entity.type
_entity.pdbx_description
1 polymer ?
#
loop_
_entity_poly.entity_id
_entity_poly.type
_entity_poly.pdbx_seq_one_letter_code
_entity_poly.pdbx_strand_id
1 'polypeptide(L)'
;MWKITRLFDNGVECREALDAIIDRCSALQNIRQAVLQYRKVFNQQHVEPRVRRVALNRGAEYLERYFCLIAFAAYLGSEAFDGFCGQGECLMTFEDWLHQRPEILAMKSSIRLRPGRFFTVPEELRASLESQHGDVVMEAIVKARNGSVLGKGSILKMYFFPGQRTSSHIQIRGAPHVFKVDGYPVYSMATPTIIGAKEMLAYLGAKVNAGFSGQKVVVTDLREEAVVYINGTPFVLRELNKPVETLKHVGITGPVVEHMEARLKEDILSEVRQSGGQMLLHREEYNPSSNQSSVVGYWENIFADDVKTPAEVYATLKDEGYNIVYKRIPLTREREALASDVDEIQSCKDDSSGCYLYVSHTGFGGVAYGMAIICCRLDAEVNYGTSNVTQSLADAHLHSPPEESMSLQTSEEEARRMGDYRDILSLTRVLIHGPKSKADVDIIIERCAGAGHLRDDILHYSKELEQVPHDDDEHQAYLMDMGIKALRLVISILILLH
;
A
#
# COMPACT_ATOMS: atom_id res chain seq x y z
N MET A 1 -2.27 30.98 6.58
CA MET A 1 -2.40 32.35 6.06
C MET A 1 -1.05 32.98 5.68
N TRP A 2 0.07 32.62 6.34
CA TRP A 2 1.43 33.12 6.04
C TRP A 2 1.96 32.83 4.61
N LYS A 3 1.36 31.87 3.88
CA LYS A 3 1.77 31.55 2.50
C LYS A 3 1.38 32.64 1.48
N ILE A 4 0.36 33.45 1.79
CA ILE A 4 -0.17 34.47 0.86
C ILE A 4 0.77 35.68 0.79
N THR A 5 1.35 36.08 1.92
CA THR A 5 2.26 37.24 1.99
C THR A 5 3.60 36.98 1.31
N ARG A 6 3.96 35.71 1.02
CA ARG A 6 5.19 35.35 0.28
C ARG A 6 5.07 35.56 -1.23
N LEU A 7 3.88 35.88 -1.73
CA LEU A 7 3.65 36.14 -3.16
C LEU A 7 3.95 37.59 -3.56
N PHE A 8 4.28 38.45 -2.60
CA PHE A 8 4.51 39.87 -2.79
C PHE A 8 5.76 40.30 -2.04
N ASP A 9 6.58 41.15 -2.64
CA ASP A 9 7.85 41.60 -2.06
C ASP A 9 7.64 42.35 -0.73
N ASN A 10 6.55 43.15 -0.62
CA ASN A 10 6.13 43.86 0.59
C ASN A 10 4.90 43.21 1.26
N GLY A 11 4.71 41.89 1.08
CA GLY A 11 3.45 41.24 1.42
C GLY A 11 3.12 41.23 2.91
N VAL A 12 4.11 41.34 3.80
CA VAL A 12 3.90 41.39 5.25
C VAL A 12 3.37 42.77 5.66
N GLU A 13 4.01 43.83 5.19
CA GLU A 13 3.67 45.22 5.42
C GLU A 13 2.30 45.55 4.82
N CYS A 14 2.05 45.10 3.58
CA CYS A 14 0.75 45.25 2.92
C CYS A 14 -0.38 44.55 3.71
N ARG A 15 -0.11 43.37 4.26
CA ARG A 15 -1.07 42.65 5.11
C ARG A 15 -1.32 43.40 6.41
N GLU A 16 -0.29 43.88 7.09
CA GLU A 16 -0.44 44.59 8.37
C GLU A 16 -1.23 45.89 8.21
N ALA A 17 -0.91 46.68 7.19
CA ALA A 17 -1.65 47.89 6.85
C ALA A 17 -3.12 47.57 6.51
N LEU A 18 -3.35 46.55 5.69
CA LEU A 18 -4.70 46.12 5.32
C LEU A 18 -5.49 45.60 6.53
N ASP A 19 -4.86 44.81 7.40
CA ASP A 19 -5.47 44.25 8.59
C ASP A 19 -5.96 45.39 9.53
N ALA A 20 -5.15 46.42 9.72
CA ALA A 20 -5.54 47.61 10.49
C ALA A 20 -6.72 48.36 9.84
N ILE A 21 -6.77 48.44 8.50
CA ILE A 21 -7.89 49.05 7.77
C ILE A 21 -9.17 48.21 7.95
N ILE A 22 -9.08 46.88 7.78
CA ILE A 22 -10.21 45.96 7.99
C ILE A 22 -10.75 46.09 9.42
N ASP A 23 -9.87 46.23 10.41
CA ASP A 23 -10.26 46.37 11.81
C ASP A 23 -10.95 47.73 12.06
N ARG A 24 -10.54 48.81 11.39
CA ARG A 24 -11.25 50.11 11.42
C ARG A 24 -12.61 50.07 10.70
N CYS A 25 -12.75 49.24 9.66
CA CYS A 25 -14.00 49.03 8.93
C CYS A 25 -14.90 47.93 9.54
N SER A 26 -14.60 47.47 10.76
CA SER A 26 -15.26 46.33 11.39
C SER A 26 -16.71 46.56 11.81
N ALA A 27 -17.21 47.80 11.80
CA ALA A 27 -18.55 48.17 12.24
C ALA A 27 -19.69 47.45 11.48
N LEU A 28 -19.44 47.05 10.22
CA LEU A 28 -20.39 46.26 9.42
C LEU A 28 -20.06 44.77 9.47
N GLN A 29 -18.87 44.40 8.99
CA GLN A 29 -18.41 43.01 8.95
C GLN A 29 -16.88 43.00 8.86
N ASN A 30 -16.22 42.43 9.87
CA ASN A 30 -14.80 42.14 9.77
C ASN A 30 -14.61 40.81 9.00
N ILE A 31 -14.04 40.89 7.80
CA ILE A 31 -13.87 39.74 6.91
C ILE A 31 -12.85 38.71 7.46
N ARG A 32 -11.86 39.14 8.25
CA ARG A 32 -10.89 38.23 8.88
C ARG A 32 -11.56 37.42 9.96
N GLN A 33 -12.38 38.07 10.79
CA GLN A 33 -13.20 37.38 11.79
C GLN A 33 -14.22 36.43 11.15
N ALA A 34 -14.84 36.82 10.02
CA ALA A 34 -15.74 35.96 9.27
C ALA A 34 -15.06 34.66 8.81
N VAL A 35 -13.84 34.75 8.23
CA VAL A 35 -13.05 33.57 7.85
C VAL A 35 -12.83 32.64 9.05
N LEU A 36 -12.45 33.19 10.21
CA LEU A 36 -12.21 32.41 11.42
C LEU A 36 -13.48 31.76 11.96
N GLN A 37 -14.61 32.46 11.95
CA GLN A 37 -15.91 31.93 12.38
C GLN A 37 -16.37 30.77 11.49
N TYR A 38 -16.33 30.95 10.17
CA TYR A 38 -16.69 29.88 9.23
C TYR A 38 -15.72 28.70 9.30
N ARG A 39 -14.42 28.96 9.54
CA ARG A 39 -13.44 27.91 9.82
C ARG A 39 -13.77 27.15 11.09
N LYS A 40 -14.17 27.82 12.17
CA LYS A 40 -14.62 27.16 13.40
C LYS A 40 -15.80 26.24 13.11
N VAL A 41 -16.86 26.74 12.45
CA VAL A 41 -18.06 25.95 12.12
C VAL A 41 -17.71 24.77 11.21
N PHE A 42 -16.85 24.96 10.20
CA PHE A 42 -16.41 23.89 9.31
C PHE A 42 -15.67 22.77 10.06
N ASN A 43 -14.87 23.11 11.08
CA ASN A 43 -14.12 22.14 11.90
C ASN A 43 -14.90 21.62 13.12
N GLN A 44 -16.12 22.11 13.38
CA GLN A 44 -16.97 21.60 14.45
C GLN A 44 -17.70 20.33 14.00
N GLN A 45 -17.24 19.19 14.50
CA GLN A 45 -17.72 17.88 14.07
C GLN A 45 -19.19 17.61 14.44
N HIS A 46 -19.72 18.26 15.47
CA HIS A 46 -21.12 18.13 15.91
C HIS A 46 -22.11 18.95 15.08
N VAL A 47 -21.64 19.78 14.14
CA VAL A 47 -22.50 20.61 13.27
C VAL A 47 -22.91 19.81 12.04
N GLU A 48 -24.18 19.93 11.63
CA GLU A 48 -24.74 19.20 10.49
C GLU A 48 -23.87 19.34 9.21
N PRO A 49 -23.61 18.26 8.44
CA PRO A 49 -22.75 18.29 7.27
C PRO A 49 -23.14 19.34 6.22
N ARG A 50 -24.45 19.59 6.02
CA ARG A 50 -24.93 20.66 5.13
C ARG A 50 -24.51 22.04 5.62
N VAL A 51 -24.64 22.30 6.92
CA VAL A 51 -24.22 23.56 7.55
C VAL A 51 -22.71 23.74 7.45
N ARG A 52 -21.93 22.66 7.64
CA ARG A 52 -20.47 22.69 7.47
C ARG A 52 -20.04 22.96 6.03
N ARG A 53 -20.73 22.39 5.04
CA ARG A 53 -20.49 22.65 3.61
C ARG A 53 -20.83 24.10 3.25
N VAL A 54 -21.96 24.61 3.73
CA VAL A 54 -22.33 26.03 3.55
C VAL A 54 -21.31 26.95 4.22
N ALA A 55 -20.85 26.60 5.42
CA ALA A 55 -19.80 27.34 6.12
C ALA A 55 -18.47 27.31 5.36
N LEU A 56 -18.07 26.18 4.79
CA LEU A 56 -16.86 26.05 3.97
C LEU A 56 -16.94 26.96 2.73
N ASN A 57 -18.05 26.93 2.01
CA ASN A 57 -18.25 27.74 0.80
C ASN A 57 -18.25 29.23 1.15
N ARG A 58 -19.00 29.66 2.18
CA ARG A 58 -19.03 31.05 2.63
C ARG A 58 -17.66 31.51 3.14
N GLY A 59 -16.97 30.66 3.91
CA GLY A 59 -15.62 30.93 4.40
C GLY A 59 -14.64 31.14 3.24
N ALA A 60 -14.70 30.30 2.21
CA ALA A 60 -13.85 30.40 1.03
C ALA A 60 -14.05 31.73 0.29
N GLU A 61 -15.28 32.20 0.13
CA GLU A 61 -15.56 33.51 -0.46
C GLU A 61 -14.95 34.66 0.36
N TYR A 62 -15.06 34.62 1.69
CA TYR A 62 -14.45 35.64 2.55
C TYR A 62 -12.91 35.60 2.48
N LEU A 63 -12.33 34.40 2.41
CA LEU A 63 -10.89 34.23 2.28
C LEU A 63 -10.39 34.74 0.93
N GLU A 64 -11.15 34.51 -0.15
CA GLU A 64 -10.82 35.03 -1.48
C GLU A 64 -10.89 36.56 -1.52
N ARG A 65 -11.91 37.18 -0.90
CA ARG A 65 -12.02 38.64 -0.78
C ARG A 65 -10.82 39.21 -0.03
N TYR A 66 -10.44 38.60 1.08
CA TYR A 66 -9.26 38.99 1.85
C TYR A 66 -7.97 38.85 1.03
N PHE A 67 -7.81 37.76 0.27
CA PHE A 67 -6.69 37.57 -0.65
C PHE A 67 -6.61 38.66 -1.73
N CYS A 68 -7.75 39.00 -2.36
CA CYS A 68 -7.80 40.05 -3.37
C CYS A 68 -7.42 41.43 -2.79
N LEU A 69 -7.80 41.72 -1.55
CA LEU A 69 -7.42 42.96 -0.88
C LEU A 69 -5.92 43.02 -0.55
N ILE A 70 -5.29 41.89 -0.17
CA ILE A 70 -3.83 41.83 0.00
C ILE A 70 -3.14 42.09 -1.35
N ALA A 71 -3.61 41.47 -2.43
CA ALA A 71 -3.07 41.69 -3.76
C ALA A 71 -3.22 43.15 -4.20
N PHE A 72 -4.35 43.79 -3.89
CA PHE A 72 -4.57 45.20 -4.16
C PHE A 72 -3.64 46.11 -3.34
N ALA A 73 -3.45 45.83 -2.05
CA ALA A 73 -2.50 46.57 -1.22
C ALA A 73 -1.05 46.46 -1.73
N ALA A 74 -0.67 45.29 -2.26
CA ALA A 74 0.63 45.09 -2.90
C ALA A 74 0.76 45.83 -4.23
N TYR A 75 -0.30 45.87 -5.04
CA TYR A 75 -0.37 46.68 -6.25
C TYR A 75 -0.14 48.16 -5.94
N LEU A 76 -0.85 48.71 -4.95
CA LEU A 76 -0.72 50.11 -4.53
C LEU A 76 0.70 50.48 -4.03
N GLY A 77 1.43 49.49 -3.51
CA GLY A 77 2.81 49.67 -3.04
C GLY A 77 3.88 49.33 -4.09
N SER A 78 3.50 49.06 -5.33
CA SER A 78 4.41 48.69 -6.42
C SER A 78 4.61 49.83 -7.42
N GLU A 79 5.70 49.77 -8.20
CA GLU A 79 5.99 50.73 -9.28
C GLU A 79 4.93 50.75 -10.39
N ALA A 80 4.06 49.74 -10.44
CA ALA A 80 2.94 49.65 -11.37
C ALA A 80 1.74 50.52 -10.99
N PHE A 81 1.70 51.04 -9.76
CA PHE A 81 0.66 51.95 -9.33
C PHE A 81 1.16 53.38 -9.41
N ASP A 82 0.55 54.17 -10.29
CA ASP A 82 0.76 55.61 -10.35
C ASP A 82 0.00 56.27 -9.19
N GLY A 83 0.67 56.40 -8.05
CA GLY A 83 0.16 57.21 -6.96
C GLY A 83 -0.05 58.66 -7.41
N PHE A 84 -0.91 59.40 -6.71
CA PHE A 84 -1.16 60.85 -6.87
C PHE A 84 0.10 61.77 -6.80
N CYS A 85 1.32 61.22 -6.74
CA CYS A 85 2.61 61.90 -6.54
C CYS A 85 3.67 61.57 -7.61
N GLY A 86 3.29 61.15 -8.83
CA GLY A 86 4.12 61.31 -10.04
C GLY A 86 5.49 60.62 -10.07
N GLN A 87 5.57 59.35 -9.63
CA GLN A 87 6.78 58.52 -9.77
C GLN A 87 6.50 57.11 -10.33
N GLY A 88 5.28 56.80 -10.80
CA GLY A 88 5.00 55.54 -11.50
C GLY A 88 5.19 55.69 -13.01
N GLU A 89 6.16 54.99 -13.61
CA GLU A 89 6.40 55.07 -15.06
C GLU A 89 5.42 54.22 -15.90
N CYS A 90 4.63 53.33 -15.28
CA CYS A 90 3.78 52.37 -16.00
C CYS A 90 2.31 52.51 -15.57
N LEU A 91 1.47 53.06 -16.46
CA LEU A 91 0.01 53.19 -16.32
C LEU A 91 -0.70 51.81 -16.39
N MET A 92 -0.40 50.92 -15.45
CA MET A 92 -0.97 49.57 -15.46
C MET A 92 -2.18 49.47 -14.54
N THR A 93 -3.28 48.92 -15.05
CA THR A 93 -4.47 48.66 -14.23
C THR A 93 -4.21 47.51 -13.24
N PHE A 94 -4.96 47.46 -12.13
CA PHE A 94 -4.89 46.32 -11.21
C PHE A 94 -5.23 44.99 -11.90
N GLU A 95 -6.13 45.01 -12.87
CA GLU A 95 -6.51 43.82 -13.65
C GLU A 95 -5.32 43.32 -14.48
N ASP A 96 -4.66 44.19 -15.23
CA ASP A 96 -3.49 43.84 -16.04
C ASP A 96 -2.31 43.37 -15.17
N TRP A 97 -2.07 44.07 -14.05
CA TRP A 97 -1.03 43.69 -13.07
C TRP A 97 -1.28 42.30 -12.48
N LEU A 98 -2.55 41.95 -12.23
CA LEU A 98 -2.93 40.64 -11.71
C LEU A 98 -2.80 39.54 -12.78
N HIS A 99 -3.12 39.84 -14.04
CA HIS A 99 -2.99 38.91 -15.16
C HIS A 99 -1.54 38.55 -15.47
N GLN A 100 -0.60 39.46 -15.24
CA GLN A 100 0.83 39.21 -15.39
C GLN A 100 1.42 38.29 -14.31
N ARG A 101 0.63 37.90 -13.30
CA ARG A 101 1.06 37.12 -12.13
C ARG A 101 0.26 35.81 -11.99
N PRO A 102 0.57 34.81 -12.83
CA PRO A 102 -0.18 33.54 -12.88
C PRO A 102 -0.19 32.79 -11.53
N GLU A 103 0.84 32.95 -10.70
CA GLU A 103 0.93 32.38 -9.36
C GLU A 103 -0.15 32.92 -8.41
N ILE A 104 -0.51 34.20 -8.55
CA ILE A 104 -1.57 34.84 -7.75
C ILE A 104 -2.94 34.35 -8.21
N LEU A 105 -3.16 34.30 -9.53
CA LEU A 105 -4.40 33.77 -10.12
C LEU A 105 -4.61 32.27 -9.79
N ALA A 106 -3.54 31.48 -9.78
CA ALA A 106 -3.56 30.09 -9.39
C ALA A 106 -3.93 29.93 -7.90
N MET A 107 -3.38 30.78 -7.02
CA MET A 107 -3.72 30.77 -5.59
C MET A 107 -5.19 31.16 -5.36
N LYS A 108 -5.66 32.22 -6.02
CA LYS A 108 -7.07 32.65 -6.00
C LYS A 108 -8.00 31.50 -6.42
N SER A 109 -7.69 30.84 -7.54
CA SER A 109 -8.45 29.69 -8.04
C SER A 109 -8.38 28.50 -7.08
N SER A 110 -7.25 28.26 -6.42
CA SER A 110 -7.10 27.19 -5.44
C SER A 110 -7.98 27.40 -4.21
N ILE A 111 -8.21 28.65 -3.76
CA ILE A 111 -9.11 28.95 -2.63
C ILE A 111 -10.55 28.53 -2.97
N ARG A 112 -11.00 28.80 -4.20
CA ARG A 112 -12.34 28.41 -4.68
C ARG A 112 -12.50 26.91 -4.93
N LEU A 113 -11.55 26.31 -5.65
CA LEU A 113 -11.66 24.92 -6.12
C LEU A 113 -11.34 23.91 -5.02
N ARG A 114 -10.50 24.27 -4.05
CA ARG A 114 -10.03 23.37 -2.97
C ARG A 114 -10.04 24.09 -1.61
N PRO A 115 -11.19 24.60 -1.14
CA PRO A 115 -11.27 25.39 0.09
C PRO A 115 -10.87 24.61 1.33
N GLY A 116 -11.09 23.28 1.35
CA GLY A 116 -10.67 22.41 2.46
C GLY A 116 -9.18 22.56 2.82
N ARG A 117 -8.29 22.77 1.84
CA ARG A 117 -6.84 22.93 2.09
C ARG A 117 -6.50 24.12 2.99
N PHE A 118 -7.36 25.13 3.06
CA PHE A 118 -7.14 26.35 3.83
C PHE A 118 -7.92 26.36 5.14
N PHE A 119 -9.03 25.63 5.19
CA PHE A 119 -9.95 25.61 6.31
C PHE A 119 -9.70 24.45 7.28
N THR A 120 -9.18 23.31 6.81
CA THR A 120 -8.79 22.19 7.67
C THR A 120 -7.68 22.63 8.63
N VAL A 121 -7.84 22.32 9.92
CA VAL A 121 -6.78 22.51 10.92
C VAL A 121 -5.77 21.35 10.78
N PRO A 122 -4.45 21.62 10.69
CA PRO A 122 -3.44 20.56 10.67
C PRO A 122 -3.55 19.65 11.90
N GLU A 123 -3.42 18.35 11.70
CA GLU A 123 -3.62 17.31 12.72
C GLU A 123 -2.74 17.54 13.98
N GLU A 124 -1.56 18.12 13.82
CA GLU A 124 -0.63 18.50 14.89
C GLU A 124 -1.22 19.50 15.90
N LEU A 125 -2.12 20.39 15.47
CA LEU A 125 -2.83 21.35 16.33
C LEU A 125 -4.15 20.78 16.88
N ARG A 126 -4.71 19.71 16.27
CA ARG A 126 -5.81 18.91 16.84
C ARG A 126 -5.27 18.02 17.97
N ALA A 127 -4.11 17.41 17.76
CA ALA A 127 -3.46 16.49 18.69
C ALA A 127 -3.16 17.14 20.05
N SER A 128 -2.72 18.41 20.11
CA SER A 128 -2.38 19.05 21.40
C SER A 128 -3.60 19.38 22.29
N LEU A 129 -4.81 19.39 21.74
CA LEU A 129 -6.07 19.64 22.48
C LEU A 129 -6.87 18.36 22.71
N GLU A 130 -6.64 17.32 21.89
CA GLU A 130 -7.37 16.05 21.95
C GLU A 130 -6.56 14.92 22.63
N SER A 131 -5.23 14.99 22.87
CA SER A 131 -4.44 13.82 23.29
C SER A 131 -4.77 13.19 24.66
N GLN A 132 -5.56 13.83 25.53
CA GLN A 132 -6.00 13.20 26.80
C GLN A 132 -7.45 12.69 26.76
N HIS A 133 -8.25 13.11 25.79
CA HIS A 133 -9.67 12.71 25.65
C HIS A 133 -9.94 11.91 24.37
N GLY A 134 -9.13 12.12 23.32
CA GLY A 134 -9.24 11.53 21.99
C GLY A 134 -8.93 10.05 21.99
N ASP A 135 -7.88 9.60 22.68
CA ASP A 135 -7.54 8.17 22.75
C ASP A 135 -8.64 7.35 23.45
N VAL A 136 -9.20 7.89 24.55
CA VAL A 136 -10.32 7.27 25.28
C VAL A 136 -11.58 7.21 24.40
N VAL A 137 -11.87 8.28 23.65
CA VAL A 137 -13.02 8.33 22.73
C VAL A 137 -12.82 7.38 21.54
N MET A 138 -11.63 7.34 20.96
CA MET A 138 -11.29 6.43 19.85
C MET A 138 -11.38 4.97 20.28
N GLU A 139 -10.83 4.63 21.44
CA GLU A 139 -10.93 3.30 22.02
C GLU A 139 -12.39 2.92 22.35
N ALA A 140 -13.19 3.87 22.86
CA ALA A 140 -14.62 3.63 23.12
C ALA A 140 -15.40 3.33 21.84
N ILE A 141 -15.12 4.02 20.73
CA ILE A 141 -15.75 3.76 19.42
C ILE A 141 -15.37 2.37 18.92
N VAL A 142 -14.08 2.03 18.97
CA VAL A 142 -13.61 0.70 18.56
C VAL A 142 -14.24 -0.40 19.42
N LYS A 143 -14.43 -0.16 20.72
CA LYS A 143 -15.13 -1.08 21.64
C LYS A 143 -16.65 -1.13 21.43
N ALA A 144 -17.24 -0.14 20.77
CA ALA A 144 -18.68 -0.05 20.50
C ALA A 144 -19.06 -0.59 19.11
N ARG A 145 -18.08 -0.85 18.23
CA ARG A 145 -18.32 -1.48 16.92
C ARG A 145 -19.08 -2.79 17.07
N ASN A 146 -20.06 -2.98 16.19
CA ASN A 146 -20.99 -4.10 16.22
C ASN A 146 -21.24 -4.72 14.84
N GLY A 147 -20.36 -4.43 13.88
CA GLY A 147 -20.37 -5.07 12.56
C GLY A 147 -20.07 -6.56 12.65
N SER A 148 -20.45 -7.29 11.61
CA SER A 148 -20.24 -8.74 11.53
C SER A 148 -18.78 -9.14 11.37
N VAL A 149 -18.00 -8.30 10.68
CA VAL A 149 -16.56 -8.41 10.45
C VAL A 149 -15.82 -7.24 11.08
N LEU A 150 -16.31 -6.00 10.90
CA LEU A 150 -15.81 -4.85 11.65
C LEU A 150 -16.49 -4.77 13.02
N GLY A 151 -16.14 -5.73 13.86
CA GLY A 151 -16.73 -5.92 15.17
C GLY A 151 -16.02 -5.15 16.28
N LYS A 152 -16.44 -5.47 17.51
CA LYS A 152 -15.88 -4.91 18.74
C LYS A 152 -14.38 -5.18 18.83
N GLY A 153 -13.60 -4.12 19.07
CA GLY A 153 -12.15 -4.23 19.20
C GLY A 153 -11.40 -4.21 17.87
N SER A 154 -12.11 -4.27 16.73
CA SER A 154 -11.50 -4.29 15.42
C SER A 154 -11.22 -2.88 14.88
N ILE A 155 -10.11 -2.73 14.17
CA ILE A 155 -9.69 -1.50 13.50
C ILE A 155 -9.45 -1.72 12.01
N LEU A 156 -9.56 -0.64 11.23
CA LEU A 156 -9.08 -0.59 9.86
C LEU A 156 -7.78 0.19 9.83
N LYS A 157 -6.70 -0.50 9.48
CA LYS A 157 -5.36 0.06 9.44
C LYS A 157 -4.90 0.18 8.00
N MET A 158 -4.32 1.32 7.66
CA MET A 158 -3.70 1.55 6.36
C MET A 158 -2.67 0.46 6.10
N TYR A 159 -2.74 -0.15 4.91
CA TYR A 159 -1.90 -1.29 4.60
C TYR A 159 -0.46 -0.91 4.23
N PHE A 160 -0.23 0.38 3.95
CA PHE A 160 1.10 0.97 3.88
C PHE A 160 1.61 1.32 5.27
N PHE A 161 2.89 1.05 5.51
CA PHE A 161 3.55 1.34 6.79
C PHE A 161 5.00 1.82 6.59
N PRO A 162 5.56 2.60 7.53
CA PRO A 162 6.94 3.03 7.48
C PRO A 162 7.91 1.84 7.40
N GLY A 163 8.93 1.94 6.54
CA GLY A 163 9.92 0.86 6.37
C GLY A 163 9.45 -0.30 5.49
N GLN A 164 8.26 -0.21 4.89
CA GLN A 164 7.82 -1.20 3.90
C GLN A 164 8.82 -1.30 2.74
N ARG A 165 9.15 -2.54 2.36
CA ARG A 165 10.11 -2.80 1.27
C ARG A 165 9.64 -2.16 -0.03
N THR A 166 10.58 -1.58 -0.76
CA THR A 166 10.37 -1.02 -2.09
C THR A 166 11.28 -1.74 -3.08
N SER A 167 10.89 -1.77 -4.36
CA SER A 167 11.72 -2.37 -5.39
C SER A 167 12.85 -1.43 -5.79
N SER A 168 14.07 -1.95 -5.90
CA SER A 168 15.22 -1.24 -6.46
C SER A 168 15.19 -1.17 -7.99
N HIS A 169 14.42 -2.04 -8.66
CA HIS A 169 14.52 -2.24 -10.12
C HIS A 169 13.24 -1.83 -10.88
N ILE A 170 12.05 -2.08 -10.33
CA ILE A 170 10.77 -1.77 -10.98
C ILE A 170 9.96 -0.86 -10.06
N GLN A 171 9.94 0.44 -10.37
CA GLN A 171 9.24 1.43 -9.56
C GLN A 171 7.88 1.77 -10.19
N ILE A 172 6.81 1.21 -9.63
CA ILE A 172 5.44 1.55 -10.00
C ILE A 172 4.83 2.37 -8.87
N ARG A 173 4.38 3.59 -9.19
CA ARG A 173 3.84 4.51 -8.18
C ARG A 173 2.59 3.90 -7.54
N GLY A 174 2.64 3.72 -6.22
CA GLY A 174 1.52 3.17 -5.45
C GLY A 174 1.40 1.64 -5.52
N ALA A 175 2.39 0.93 -6.07
CA ALA A 175 2.54 -0.52 -5.99
C ALA A 175 3.96 -0.84 -5.44
N PRO A 176 4.09 -1.08 -4.12
CA PRO A 176 5.39 -1.34 -3.51
C PRO A 176 5.95 -2.72 -3.89
N HIS A 177 7.26 -2.86 -3.75
CA HIS A 177 8.00 -4.13 -3.89
C HIS A 177 7.65 -4.95 -5.15
N VAL A 178 7.60 -4.29 -6.32
CA VAL A 178 7.42 -5.01 -7.58
C VAL A 178 8.68 -5.80 -7.92
N PHE A 179 8.53 -7.10 -8.14
CA PHE A 179 9.61 -8.00 -8.51
C PHE A 179 9.22 -8.81 -9.75
N LYS A 180 10.20 -9.12 -10.61
CA LYS A 180 10.05 -9.95 -11.81
C LYS A 180 11.02 -11.11 -11.69
N VAL A 181 10.52 -12.34 -11.88
CA VAL A 181 11.38 -13.53 -11.96
C VAL A 181 12.17 -13.49 -13.25
N ASP A 182 13.48 -13.72 -13.16
CA ASP A 182 14.31 -13.82 -14.35
C ASP A 182 13.96 -15.07 -15.16
N GLY A 183 13.93 -14.95 -16.49
CA GLY A 183 13.54 -16.04 -17.38
C GLY A 183 12.03 -16.37 -17.46
N TYR A 184 11.18 -15.82 -16.57
CA TYR A 184 9.73 -16.10 -16.60
C TYR A 184 8.88 -14.81 -16.70
N PRO A 185 7.67 -14.90 -17.28
CA PRO A 185 6.69 -13.81 -17.27
C PRO A 185 5.91 -13.76 -15.94
N VAL A 186 6.63 -13.89 -14.83
CA VAL A 186 6.06 -13.99 -13.47
C VAL A 186 6.52 -12.80 -12.64
N TYR A 187 5.56 -12.13 -12.02
CA TYR A 187 5.77 -10.90 -11.25
C TYR A 187 5.11 -11.03 -9.88
N SER A 188 5.64 -10.30 -8.90
CA SER A 188 4.96 -10.07 -7.63
C SER A 188 4.95 -8.59 -7.26
N MET A 189 4.01 -8.21 -6.39
CA MET A 189 3.98 -6.89 -5.76
C MET A 189 3.37 -6.96 -4.36
N ALA A 190 3.72 -5.99 -3.53
CA ALA A 190 2.96 -5.69 -2.31
C ALA A 190 1.57 -5.16 -2.69
N THR A 191 0.66 -5.09 -1.71
CA THR A 191 -0.69 -4.60 -1.99
C THR A 191 -0.64 -3.17 -2.55
N PRO A 192 -1.19 -2.95 -3.75
CA PRO A 192 -1.14 -1.64 -4.38
C PRO A 192 -2.34 -0.77 -3.96
N THR A 193 -2.23 0.54 -4.18
CA THR A 193 -3.38 1.44 -4.38
C THR A 193 -4.14 1.10 -5.66
N ILE A 194 -5.37 1.58 -5.82
CA ILE A 194 -6.10 1.42 -7.10
C ILE A 194 -5.30 2.02 -8.27
N ILE A 195 -4.67 3.18 -8.07
CA ILE A 195 -3.82 3.81 -9.08
C ILE A 195 -2.61 2.93 -9.36
N GLY A 196 -1.93 2.41 -8.33
CA GLY A 196 -0.79 1.51 -8.50
C GLY A 196 -1.13 0.23 -9.25
N ALA A 197 -2.32 -0.34 -9.01
CA ALA A 197 -2.81 -1.49 -9.78
C ALA A 197 -2.99 -1.14 -11.26
N LYS A 198 -3.58 0.03 -11.58
CA LYS A 198 -3.73 0.52 -12.95
C LYS A 198 -2.39 0.69 -13.66
N GLU A 199 -1.43 1.32 -12.98
CA GLU A 199 -0.08 1.54 -13.50
C GLU A 199 0.66 0.22 -13.72
N MET A 200 0.55 -0.73 -12.79
CA MET A 200 1.16 -2.05 -12.93
C MET A 200 0.58 -2.82 -14.11
N LEU A 201 -0.75 -2.85 -14.27
CA LEU A 201 -1.39 -3.51 -15.40
C LEU A 201 -1.06 -2.84 -16.74
N ALA A 202 -0.90 -1.52 -16.76
CA ALA A 202 -0.45 -0.80 -17.94
C ALA A 202 1.01 -1.14 -18.29
N TYR A 203 1.89 -1.22 -17.29
CA TYR A 203 3.27 -1.67 -17.44
C TYR A 203 3.36 -3.10 -18.02
N LEU A 204 2.47 -4.00 -17.60
CA LEU A 204 2.36 -5.36 -18.14
C LEU A 204 1.66 -5.42 -19.52
N GLY A 205 1.35 -4.27 -20.14
CA GLY A 205 0.71 -4.24 -21.46
C GLY A 205 -0.72 -4.79 -21.48
N ALA A 206 -1.40 -4.83 -20.34
CA ALA A 206 -2.73 -5.43 -20.23
C ALA A 206 -3.85 -4.57 -20.83
N LYS A 207 -3.60 -3.28 -21.03
CA LYS A 207 -4.59 -2.33 -21.56
C LYS A 207 -4.86 -2.61 -23.04
N VAL A 208 -6.11 -2.87 -23.38
CA VAL A 208 -6.55 -3.03 -24.77
C VAL A 208 -6.56 -1.67 -25.46
N ASN A 209 -5.88 -1.57 -26.60
CA ASN A 209 -5.84 -0.38 -27.44
C ASN A 209 -6.43 -0.68 -28.83
N ALA A 210 -6.89 0.34 -29.55
CA ALA A 210 -7.43 0.15 -30.91
C ALA A 210 -6.40 -0.55 -31.81
N GLY A 211 -6.67 -1.80 -32.19
CA GLY A 211 -5.82 -2.62 -33.06
C GLY A 211 -4.91 -3.64 -32.37
N PHE A 212 -4.79 -3.62 -31.03
CA PHE A 212 -4.00 -4.61 -30.27
C PHE A 212 -4.81 -5.16 -29.10
N SER A 213 -5.02 -6.48 -29.10
CA SER A 213 -5.50 -7.18 -27.90
C SER A 213 -4.44 -7.07 -26.81
N GLY A 214 -4.76 -6.37 -25.71
CA GLY A 214 -3.86 -6.23 -24.56
C GLY A 214 -3.40 -7.60 -24.06
N GLN A 215 -2.18 -7.66 -23.50
CA GLN A 215 -1.62 -8.89 -22.97
C GLN A 215 -2.50 -9.40 -21.81
N LYS A 216 -2.91 -10.66 -21.86
CA LYS A 216 -3.70 -11.24 -20.77
C LYS A 216 -2.83 -11.42 -19.53
N VAL A 217 -3.25 -10.82 -18.42
CA VAL A 217 -2.57 -10.92 -17.11
C VAL A 217 -3.44 -11.70 -16.14
N VAL A 218 -2.90 -12.78 -15.59
CA VAL A 218 -3.54 -13.51 -14.48
C VAL A 218 -3.06 -12.89 -13.17
N VAL A 219 -3.97 -12.23 -12.45
CA VAL A 219 -3.73 -11.62 -11.15
C VAL A 219 -4.16 -12.60 -10.06
N THR A 220 -3.18 -13.11 -9.32
CA THR A 220 -3.40 -14.03 -8.20
C THR A 220 -3.14 -13.31 -6.88
N ASP A 221 -4.19 -13.14 -6.10
CA ASP A 221 -4.12 -12.50 -4.79
C ASP A 221 -3.96 -13.55 -3.69
N LEU A 222 -2.82 -13.53 -3.01
CA LEU A 222 -2.45 -14.53 -2.01
C LEU A 222 -2.85 -14.16 -0.58
N ARG A 223 -3.60 -13.06 -0.38
CA ARG A 223 -3.85 -12.52 0.96
C ARG A 223 -4.95 -13.31 1.68
N GLU A 224 -4.65 -13.80 2.88
CA GLU A 224 -5.63 -14.37 3.82
C GLU A 224 -6.45 -13.30 4.55
N GLU A 225 -5.94 -12.07 4.58
CA GLU A 225 -6.54 -10.98 5.35
C GLU A 225 -7.65 -10.31 4.56
N ALA A 226 -8.72 -9.90 5.25
CA ALA A 226 -9.76 -9.08 4.64
C ALA A 226 -9.21 -7.66 4.38
N VAL A 227 -9.18 -7.27 3.10
CA VAL A 227 -8.73 -5.95 2.66
C VAL A 227 -9.90 -5.17 2.07
N VAL A 228 -9.90 -3.86 2.30
CA VAL A 228 -10.85 -2.92 1.69
C VAL A 228 -10.10 -1.70 1.16
N TYR A 229 -10.56 -1.17 0.04
CA TYR A 229 -10.09 0.10 -0.51
C TYR A 229 -11.01 1.22 -0.08
N ILE A 230 -10.46 2.26 0.54
CA ILE A 230 -11.16 3.50 0.90
C ILE A 230 -10.42 4.65 0.22
N ASN A 231 -11.13 5.44 -0.60
CA ASN A 231 -10.53 6.53 -1.40
C ASN A 231 -9.33 6.05 -2.24
N GLY A 232 -9.40 4.80 -2.76
CA GLY A 232 -8.34 4.18 -3.54
C GLY A 232 -7.11 3.69 -2.77
N THR A 233 -7.10 3.83 -1.44
CA THR A 233 -6.04 3.36 -0.54
C THR A 233 -6.45 2.05 0.15
N PRO A 234 -5.59 1.02 0.21
CA PRO A 234 -5.89 -0.24 0.86
C PRO A 234 -5.80 -0.13 2.39
N PHE A 235 -6.76 -0.76 3.07
CA PHE A 235 -6.85 -0.92 4.52
C PHE A 235 -7.09 -2.39 4.85
N VAL A 236 -6.52 -2.83 5.97
CA VAL A 236 -6.65 -4.20 6.49
C VAL A 236 -7.34 -4.20 7.84
N LEU A 237 -8.13 -5.24 8.09
CA LEU A 237 -8.74 -5.49 9.39
C LEU A 237 -7.68 -5.97 10.41
N ARG A 238 -7.66 -5.35 11.58
CA ARG A 238 -6.76 -5.68 12.71
C ARG A 238 -7.51 -5.63 14.03
N GLU A 239 -6.91 -6.14 15.10
CA GLU A 239 -7.37 -5.87 16.47
C GLU A 239 -6.63 -4.66 17.06
N LEU A 240 -7.32 -3.85 17.86
CA LEU A 240 -6.75 -2.64 18.48
C LEU A 240 -5.60 -2.95 19.45
N ASN A 241 -5.70 -4.06 20.20
CA ASN A 241 -4.68 -4.50 21.14
C ASN A 241 -3.45 -5.13 20.44
N LYS A 242 -3.61 -5.54 19.17
CA LYS A 242 -2.58 -6.22 18.36
C LYS A 242 -2.54 -5.66 16.93
N PRO A 243 -2.33 -4.34 16.74
CA PRO A 243 -2.58 -3.67 15.47
C PRO A 243 -1.51 -3.96 14.39
N VAL A 244 -0.40 -4.60 14.78
CA VAL A 244 0.68 -5.04 13.88
C VAL A 244 0.67 -6.54 13.62
N GLU A 245 -0.08 -7.33 14.40
CA GLU A 245 -0.14 -8.78 14.21
C GLU A 245 -1.11 -9.16 13.08
N THR A 246 -0.69 -10.11 12.24
CA THR A 246 -1.51 -10.72 11.19
C THR A 246 -2.72 -11.43 11.80
N LEU A 247 -3.94 -11.14 11.32
CA LEU A 247 -5.13 -11.91 11.70
C LEU A 247 -5.07 -13.26 10.99
N LYS A 248 -4.82 -14.32 11.76
CA LYS A 248 -4.61 -15.67 11.22
C LYS A 248 -5.96 -16.38 11.06
N HIS A 249 -6.29 -16.78 9.85
CA HIS A 249 -7.44 -17.64 9.54
C HIS A 249 -6.92 -18.96 8.98
N VAL A 250 -6.82 -19.97 9.84
CA VAL A 250 -6.26 -21.28 9.43
C VAL A 250 -7.16 -21.91 8.36
N GLY A 251 -6.60 -22.16 7.17
CA GLY A 251 -7.28 -22.89 6.09
C GLY A 251 -8.42 -22.13 5.40
N ILE A 252 -8.43 -20.79 5.46
CA ILE A 252 -9.46 -19.99 4.80
C ILE A 252 -9.35 -20.07 3.27
N THR A 253 -10.48 -20.22 2.58
CA THR A 253 -10.53 -20.31 1.11
C THR A 253 -10.80 -18.93 0.50
N GLY A 254 -10.41 -18.75 -0.77
CA GLY A 254 -10.64 -17.50 -1.51
C GLY A 254 -12.07 -16.96 -1.42
N PRO A 255 -13.10 -17.77 -1.73
CA PRO A 255 -14.50 -17.33 -1.64
C PRO A 255 -14.93 -16.88 -0.23
N VAL A 256 -14.37 -17.49 0.81
CA VAL A 256 -14.67 -17.09 2.20
C VAL A 256 -14.04 -15.74 2.52
N VAL A 257 -12.79 -15.50 2.09
CA VAL A 257 -12.14 -14.18 2.24
C VAL A 257 -12.90 -13.11 1.48
N GLU A 258 -13.30 -13.36 0.23
CA GLU A 258 -14.09 -12.41 -0.57
C GLU A 258 -15.44 -12.11 0.08
N HIS A 259 -16.10 -13.11 0.66
CA HIS A 259 -17.33 -12.92 1.42
C HIS A 259 -17.10 -12.04 2.66
N MET A 260 -16.01 -12.28 3.41
CA MET A 260 -15.62 -11.44 4.54
C MET A 260 -15.33 -9.99 4.12
N GLU A 261 -14.66 -9.78 2.98
CA GLU A 261 -14.40 -8.44 2.43
C GLU A 261 -15.70 -7.73 2.03
N ALA A 262 -16.66 -8.44 1.45
CA ALA A 262 -17.98 -7.91 1.13
C ALA A 262 -18.77 -7.54 2.40
N ARG A 263 -18.75 -8.38 3.44
CA ARG A 263 -19.34 -8.06 4.75
C ARG A 263 -18.64 -6.87 5.41
N LEU A 264 -17.31 -6.82 5.36
CA LEU A 264 -16.51 -5.72 5.88
C LEU A 264 -16.90 -4.39 5.22
N LYS A 265 -17.06 -4.37 3.89
CA LYS A 265 -17.57 -3.21 3.16
C LYS A 265 -18.95 -2.79 3.68
N GLU A 266 -19.87 -3.72 3.90
CA GLU A 266 -21.20 -3.40 4.42
C GLU A 266 -21.18 -2.84 5.85
N ASP A 267 -20.32 -3.36 6.71
CA ASP A 267 -20.13 -2.85 8.07
C ASP A 267 -19.59 -1.40 8.01
N ILE A 268 -18.59 -1.14 7.15
CA ILE A 268 -18.04 0.19 6.90
C ILE A 268 -19.15 1.15 6.45
N LEU A 269 -19.93 0.78 5.43
CA LEU A 269 -21.02 1.61 4.92
C LEU A 269 -22.11 1.84 5.97
N SER A 270 -22.31 0.90 6.89
CA SER A 270 -23.26 1.05 7.99
C SER A 270 -22.74 1.99 9.08
N GLU A 271 -21.47 1.87 9.49
CA GLU A 271 -20.81 2.79 10.42
C GLU A 271 -20.81 4.21 9.85
N VAL A 272 -20.42 4.38 8.58
CA VAL A 272 -20.40 5.67 7.87
C VAL A 272 -21.79 6.32 7.78
N ARG A 273 -22.86 5.53 7.56
CA ARG A 273 -24.23 6.06 7.55
C ARG A 273 -24.67 6.57 8.93
N GLN A 274 -24.27 5.88 9.99
CA GLN A 274 -24.61 6.25 11.37
C GLN A 274 -23.81 7.46 11.87
N SER A 275 -22.55 7.57 11.45
CA SER A 275 -21.62 8.62 11.87
C SER A 275 -21.69 9.90 11.02
N GLY A 276 -22.61 9.97 10.04
CA GLY A 276 -22.75 11.14 9.17
C GLY A 276 -21.61 11.30 8.15
N GLY A 277 -20.98 10.20 7.74
CA GLY A 277 -19.93 10.18 6.72
C GLY A 277 -18.51 10.03 7.23
N GLN A 278 -18.29 9.91 8.55
CA GLN A 278 -16.95 9.87 9.15
C GLN A 278 -16.60 8.51 9.73
N MET A 279 -15.36 8.07 9.57
CA MET A 279 -14.92 6.80 10.13
C MET A 279 -13.54 6.90 10.74
N LEU A 280 -13.34 6.18 11.84
CA LEU A 280 -12.05 6.06 12.49
C LEU A 280 -11.20 5.00 11.78
N LEU A 281 -10.12 5.46 11.13
CA LEU A 281 -9.09 4.66 10.48
C LEU A 281 -7.77 4.76 11.25
N HIS A 282 -6.83 3.87 10.97
CA HIS A 282 -5.54 3.82 11.66
C HIS A 282 -4.40 3.80 10.66
N ARG A 283 -3.23 4.30 11.03
CA ARG A 283 -1.98 4.21 10.25
C ARG A 283 -0.80 4.03 11.18
N GLU A 284 0.29 3.49 10.65
CA GLU A 284 1.56 3.52 11.37
C GLU A 284 2.29 4.83 11.11
N GLU A 285 2.80 5.44 12.18
CA GLU A 285 3.66 6.60 12.12
C GLU A 285 5.00 6.27 12.78
N TYR A 286 6.08 6.56 12.06
CA TYR A 286 7.42 6.40 12.58
C TYR A 286 7.85 7.71 13.25
N ASN A 287 8.28 7.61 14.51
CA ASN A 287 8.83 8.74 15.26
C ASN A 287 10.37 8.71 15.16
N PRO A 288 11.00 9.67 14.46
CA PRO A 288 12.45 9.72 14.30
C PRO A 288 13.21 9.96 15.61
N SER A 289 12.56 10.58 16.61
CA SER A 289 13.19 10.91 17.89
C SER A 289 13.26 9.71 18.83
N SER A 290 12.26 8.82 18.81
CA SER A 290 12.25 7.59 19.60
C SER A 290 12.70 6.35 18.82
N ASN A 291 12.89 6.46 17.49
CA ASN A 291 13.17 5.33 16.59
C ASN A 291 12.13 4.20 16.75
N GLN A 292 10.86 4.57 16.98
CA GLN A 292 9.76 3.65 17.20
C GLN A 292 8.60 4.01 16.28
N SER A 293 7.91 2.99 15.77
CA SER A 293 6.64 3.12 15.07
C SER A 293 5.48 2.92 16.03
N SER A 294 4.46 3.76 15.93
CA SER A 294 3.20 3.59 16.67
C SER A 294 2.01 3.61 15.72
N VAL A 295 0.92 2.96 16.13
CA VAL A 295 -0.34 2.98 15.37
C VAL A 295 -1.21 4.10 15.92
N VAL A 296 -1.58 5.04 15.06
CA VAL A 296 -2.40 6.20 15.42
C VAL A 296 -3.74 6.17 14.69
N GLY A 297 -4.80 6.52 15.41
CA GLY A 297 -6.14 6.69 14.86
C GLY A 297 -6.32 8.06 14.21
N TYR A 298 -7.12 8.15 13.15
CA TYR A 298 -7.50 9.39 12.49
C TYR A 298 -8.89 9.29 11.87
N TRP A 299 -9.57 10.43 11.79
CA TRP A 299 -10.91 10.53 11.21
C TRP A 299 -10.84 10.85 9.73
N GLU A 300 -11.51 10.04 8.91
CA GLU A 300 -11.62 10.25 7.47
C GLU A 300 -13.09 10.40 7.06
N ASN A 301 -13.36 11.26 6.08
CA ASN A 301 -14.68 11.32 5.46
C ASN A 301 -14.74 10.26 4.35
N ILE A 302 -15.71 9.37 4.45
CA ILE A 302 -15.89 8.25 3.53
C ILE A 302 -17.24 8.41 2.82
N PHE A 303 -17.21 8.36 1.49
CA PHE A 303 -18.42 8.23 0.68
C PHE A 303 -18.62 6.78 0.27
N ALA A 304 -19.88 6.39 0.04
CA ALA A 304 -20.21 5.00 -0.29
C ALA A 304 -19.52 4.50 -1.57
N ASP A 305 -19.37 5.39 -2.56
CA ASP A 305 -18.75 5.07 -3.85
C ASP A 305 -17.22 4.89 -3.76
N ASP A 306 -16.61 5.36 -2.66
CA ASP A 306 -15.18 5.30 -2.43
C ASP A 306 -14.73 4.04 -1.67
N VAL A 307 -15.68 3.18 -1.26
CA VAL A 307 -15.40 1.90 -0.57
C VAL A 307 -15.52 0.74 -1.55
N LYS A 308 -14.42 0.03 -1.80
CA LYS A 308 -14.37 -1.09 -2.75
C LYS A 308 -13.67 -2.32 -2.17
N THR A 309 -14.16 -3.52 -2.47
CA THR A 309 -13.42 -4.76 -2.22
C THR A 309 -12.35 -4.96 -3.29
N PRO A 310 -11.31 -5.77 -3.04
CA PRO A 310 -10.36 -6.18 -4.07
C PRO A 310 -11.03 -6.74 -5.34
N ALA A 311 -12.03 -7.63 -5.18
CA ALA A 311 -12.79 -8.17 -6.30
C ALA A 311 -13.48 -7.08 -7.12
N GLU A 312 -14.10 -6.08 -6.48
CA GLU A 312 -14.72 -4.94 -7.17
C GLU A 312 -13.69 -4.05 -7.87
N VAL A 313 -12.51 -3.85 -7.27
CA VAL A 313 -11.42 -3.10 -7.89
C VAL A 313 -10.98 -3.77 -9.19
N TYR A 314 -10.64 -5.07 -9.15
CA TYR A 314 -10.19 -5.76 -10.35
C TYR A 314 -11.30 -5.99 -11.38
N ALA A 315 -12.57 -6.15 -10.95
CA ALA A 315 -13.71 -6.14 -11.88
C ALA A 315 -13.82 -4.80 -12.62
N THR A 316 -13.73 -3.67 -11.88
CA THR A 316 -13.75 -2.33 -12.49
C THR A 316 -12.60 -2.15 -13.48
N LEU A 317 -11.40 -2.64 -13.16
CA LEU A 317 -10.24 -2.55 -14.06
C LEU A 317 -10.46 -3.36 -15.34
N LYS A 318 -11.09 -4.54 -15.24
CA LYS A 318 -11.47 -5.33 -16.41
C LYS A 318 -12.45 -4.56 -17.29
N ASP A 319 -13.46 -3.93 -16.69
CA ASP A 319 -14.46 -3.13 -17.40
C ASP A 319 -13.87 -1.86 -18.04
N GLU A 320 -12.79 -1.31 -17.46
CA GLU A 320 -12.00 -0.21 -18.03
C GLU A 320 -11.12 -0.64 -19.24
N GLY A 321 -11.18 -1.90 -19.65
CA GLY A 321 -10.50 -2.42 -20.84
C GLY A 321 -9.13 -3.04 -20.58
N TYR A 322 -8.83 -3.43 -19.34
CA TYR A 322 -7.64 -4.24 -19.04
C TYR A 322 -7.96 -5.73 -19.22
N ASN A 323 -7.13 -6.44 -19.99
CA ASN A 323 -7.27 -7.87 -20.23
C ASN A 323 -6.73 -8.68 -19.03
N ILE A 324 -7.56 -8.81 -17.99
CA ILE A 324 -7.18 -9.46 -16.74
C ILE A 324 -8.13 -10.56 -16.31
N VAL A 325 -7.57 -11.54 -15.60
CA VAL A 325 -8.30 -12.54 -14.82
C VAL A 325 -7.83 -12.42 -13.37
N TYR A 326 -8.75 -12.15 -12.44
CA TYR A 326 -8.45 -12.07 -11.01
C TYR A 326 -8.88 -13.35 -10.31
N LYS A 327 -8.01 -13.88 -9.43
CA LYS A 327 -8.29 -15.02 -8.55
C LYS A 327 -7.76 -14.74 -7.15
N ARG A 328 -8.53 -15.08 -6.12
CA ARG A 328 -8.14 -15.02 -4.70
C ARG A 328 -7.76 -16.41 -4.21
N ILE A 329 -6.49 -16.64 -3.89
CA ILE A 329 -5.94 -17.93 -3.42
C ILE A 329 -5.15 -17.68 -2.14
N PRO A 330 -5.78 -17.67 -0.96
CA PRO A 330 -5.13 -17.31 0.29
C PRO A 330 -3.96 -18.23 0.63
N LEU A 331 -2.75 -17.67 0.72
CA LEU A 331 -1.52 -18.40 0.97
C LEU A 331 -0.51 -17.48 1.69
N THR A 332 -0.35 -17.68 2.99
CA THR A 332 0.62 -16.93 3.81
C THR A 332 1.85 -17.76 4.16
N ARG A 333 2.88 -17.10 4.69
CA ARG A 333 4.13 -17.74 5.11
C ARG A 333 3.92 -18.64 6.34
N GLU A 334 2.95 -18.28 7.19
CA GLU A 334 2.68 -18.90 8.48
C GLU A 334 1.71 -20.09 8.39
N ARG A 335 1.06 -20.25 7.24
CA ARG A 335 0.13 -21.35 6.95
C ARG A 335 0.89 -22.57 6.42
N GLU A 336 0.41 -23.75 6.78
CA GLU A 336 0.82 -24.99 6.12
C GLU A 336 0.27 -25.04 4.69
N ALA A 337 1.16 -25.18 3.70
CA ALA A 337 0.74 -25.38 2.32
C ALA A 337 0.16 -26.78 2.12
N LEU A 338 -1.08 -26.82 1.64
CA LEU A 338 -1.78 -28.05 1.30
C LEU A 338 -1.56 -28.39 -0.18
N ALA A 339 -1.71 -29.66 -0.54
CA ALA A 339 -1.68 -30.08 -1.93
C ALA A 339 -2.74 -29.35 -2.78
N SER A 340 -3.91 -29.05 -2.19
CA SER A 340 -4.97 -28.26 -2.83
C SER A 340 -4.52 -26.83 -3.18
N ASP A 341 -3.63 -26.23 -2.37
CA ASP A 341 -3.11 -24.90 -2.65
C ASP A 341 -2.17 -24.94 -3.87
N VAL A 342 -1.38 -26.00 -4.00
CA VAL A 342 -0.55 -26.24 -5.19
C VAL A 342 -1.43 -26.43 -6.42
N ASP A 343 -2.49 -27.24 -6.33
CA ASP A 343 -3.46 -27.46 -7.40
C ASP A 343 -4.12 -26.17 -7.87
N GLU A 344 -4.56 -25.34 -6.92
CA GLU A 344 -5.23 -24.07 -7.23
C GLU A 344 -4.27 -23.12 -7.94
N ILE A 345 -3.01 -23.01 -7.49
CA ILE A 345 -2.00 -22.14 -8.10
C ILE A 345 -1.59 -22.65 -9.48
N GLN A 346 -1.32 -23.95 -9.65
CA GLN A 346 -0.95 -24.48 -10.97
C GLN A 346 -2.10 -24.34 -11.98
N SER A 347 -3.36 -24.42 -11.53
CA SER A 347 -4.55 -24.22 -12.37
C SER A 347 -4.71 -22.77 -12.87
N CYS A 348 -3.93 -21.83 -12.34
CA CYS A 348 -3.89 -20.46 -12.86
C CYS A 348 -3.11 -20.34 -14.15
N LYS A 349 -2.30 -21.34 -14.52
CA LYS A 349 -1.64 -21.38 -15.83
C LYS A 349 -2.69 -21.36 -16.94
N ASP A 350 -2.40 -20.57 -17.96
CA ASP A 350 -3.31 -20.33 -19.08
C ASP A 350 -2.47 -20.01 -20.30
N ASP A 351 -2.58 -20.86 -21.34
CA ASP A 351 -1.83 -20.76 -22.60
C ASP A 351 -2.02 -19.44 -23.34
N SER A 352 -3.15 -18.76 -23.11
CA SER A 352 -3.43 -17.44 -23.69
C SER A 352 -2.87 -16.28 -22.87
N SER A 353 -2.31 -16.56 -21.70
CA SER A 353 -1.78 -15.53 -20.79
C SER A 353 -0.35 -15.17 -21.12
N GLY A 354 -0.08 -13.87 -21.11
CA GLY A 354 1.27 -13.37 -21.37
C GLY A 354 2.04 -13.00 -20.10
N CYS A 355 1.36 -12.84 -18.96
CA CYS A 355 1.98 -12.56 -17.66
C CYS A 355 1.16 -13.13 -16.48
N TYR A 356 1.87 -13.48 -15.39
CA TYR A 356 1.31 -13.86 -14.10
C TYR A 356 1.74 -12.85 -13.03
N LEU A 357 0.80 -12.27 -12.30
CA LEU A 357 1.05 -11.24 -11.28
C LEU A 357 0.52 -11.71 -9.93
N TYR A 358 1.41 -11.86 -8.95
CA TYR A 358 1.05 -12.25 -7.60
C TYR A 358 1.00 -11.05 -6.65
N VAL A 359 -0.06 -10.94 -5.87
CA VAL A 359 -0.25 -9.87 -4.88
C VAL A 359 -0.23 -10.47 -3.49
N SER A 360 0.59 -9.92 -2.60
CA SER A 360 0.58 -10.28 -1.17
C SER A 360 0.60 -9.02 -0.30
N HIS A 361 0.69 -9.18 1.02
CA HIS A 361 0.80 -8.05 1.93
C HIS A 361 2.03 -7.19 1.60
N THR A 362 3.22 -7.80 1.59
CA THR A 362 4.50 -7.09 1.41
C THR A 362 5.17 -7.34 0.06
N GLY A 363 4.64 -8.24 -0.78
CA GLY A 363 5.30 -8.69 -2.00
C GLY A 363 6.56 -9.52 -1.73
N PHE A 364 6.80 -9.92 -0.48
CA PHE A 364 7.98 -10.67 -0.04
C PHE A 364 7.59 -11.82 0.91
N GLY A 365 8.33 -12.93 0.88
CA GLY A 365 8.11 -14.10 1.75
C GLY A 365 7.28 -15.17 1.04
N GLY A 366 6.12 -15.55 1.61
CA GLY A 366 5.28 -16.65 1.09
C GLY A 366 4.82 -16.50 -0.36
N VAL A 367 4.85 -15.28 -0.93
CA VAL A 367 4.56 -15.06 -2.36
C VAL A 367 5.54 -15.78 -3.29
N ALA A 368 6.80 -15.96 -2.87
CA ALA A 368 7.81 -16.69 -3.62
C ALA A 368 7.42 -18.15 -3.85
N TYR A 369 6.69 -18.75 -2.92
CA TYR A 369 6.19 -20.12 -3.07
C TYR A 369 5.19 -20.25 -4.22
N GLY A 370 4.20 -19.34 -4.28
CA GLY A 370 3.24 -19.32 -5.39
C GLY A 370 3.89 -19.02 -6.74
N MET A 371 4.91 -18.15 -6.75
CA MET A 371 5.70 -17.88 -7.95
C MET A 371 6.54 -19.10 -8.39
N ALA A 372 7.15 -19.82 -7.45
CA ALA A 372 7.93 -21.01 -7.76
C ALA A 372 7.07 -22.12 -8.36
N ILE A 373 5.86 -22.35 -7.81
CA ILE A 373 4.89 -23.33 -8.36
C ILE A 373 4.59 -23.05 -9.83
N ILE A 374 4.28 -21.80 -10.18
CA ILE A 374 3.95 -21.46 -11.58
C ILE A 374 5.19 -21.50 -12.48
N CYS A 375 6.38 -21.15 -11.98
CA CYS A 375 7.63 -21.30 -12.75
C CYS A 375 7.91 -22.77 -13.07
N CYS A 376 7.77 -23.67 -12.08
CA CYS A 376 7.89 -25.11 -12.30
C CYS A 376 6.89 -25.61 -13.36
N ARG A 377 5.64 -25.12 -13.29
CA ARG A 377 4.61 -25.48 -14.26
C ARG A 377 4.94 -25.02 -15.68
N LEU A 378 5.52 -23.83 -15.83
CA LEU A 378 5.95 -23.30 -17.13
C LEU A 378 7.14 -24.08 -17.70
N ASP A 379 8.11 -24.46 -16.86
CA ASP A 379 9.28 -25.24 -17.30
C ASP A 379 8.93 -26.66 -17.73
N ALA A 380 7.99 -27.31 -17.02
CA ALA A 380 7.53 -28.64 -17.39
C ALA A 380 7.07 -28.69 -18.86
N GLU A 381 6.32 -27.69 -19.33
CA GLU A 381 5.79 -27.66 -20.70
C GLU A 381 6.87 -27.42 -21.76
N VAL A 382 7.87 -26.57 -21.46
CA VAL A 382 9.03 -26.38 -22.35
C VAL A 382 9.80 -27.70 -22.47
N ASN A 383 10.04 -28.40 -21.37
CA ASN A 383 10.77 -29.66 -21.37
C ASN A 383 9.98 -30.80 -22.07
N TYR A 384 8.65 -30.88 -21.90
CA TYR A 384 7.82 -31.83 -22.64
C TYR A 384 7.72 -31.52 -24.13
N GLY A 385 7.68 -30.23 -24.52
CA GLY A 385 7.69 -29.81 -25.93
C GLY A 385 9.01 -30.05 -26.66
N THR A 386 10.14 -29.99 -25.93
CA THR A 386 11.50 -30.18 -26.47
C THR A 386 11.95 -31.64 -26.45
N SER A 387 11.21 -32.54 -25.78
CA SER A 387 11.52 -33.97 -25.69
C SER A 387 11.45 -34.74 -27.02
N ASN A 388 11.04 -34.10 -28.13
CA ASN A 388 11.13 -34.66 -29.48
C ASN A 388 12.38 -34.23 -30.27
N VAL A 389 13.27 -33.39 -29.74
CA VAL A 389 14.50 -32.98 -30.45
C VAL A 389 15.69 -32.95 -29.49
N THR A 390 16.41 -34.07 -29.50
CA THR A 390 17.86 -34.22 -29.26
C THR A 390 18.37 -33.95 -27.82
N GLN A 391 18.61 -35.05 -27.10
CA GLN A 391 19.63 -35.10 -26.04
C GLN A 391 20.99 -34.70 -26.63
N SER A 392 21.53 -33.58 -26.18
CA SER A 392 22.94 -33.23 -26.37
C SER A 392 23.61 -33.12 -25.00
N LEU A 393 24.35 -34.17 -24.66
CA LEU A 393 25.40 -34.17 -23.64
C LEU A 393 26.52 -33.23 -24.09
N ALA A 394 26.80 -32.17 -23.31
CA ALA A 394 28.06 -31.44 -23.40
C ALA A 394 28.41 -30.78 -22.06
N ASP A 395 29.33 -31.45 -21.36
CA ASP A 395 30.48 -30.92 -20.61
C ASP A 395 30.28 -29.81 -19.56
N ALA A 396 30.27 -30.25 -18.29
CA ALA A 396 30.80 -29.47 -17.18
C ALA A 396 31.96 -30.25 -16.52
N HIS A 397 33.15 -30.15 -17.11
CA HIS A 397 34.39 -30.59 -16.48
C HIS A 397 34.92 -29.50 -15.53
N LEU A 398 34.79 -29.79 -14.22
CA LEU A 398 35.80 -29.66 -13.15
C LEU A 398 36.77 -28.46 -13.20
N HIS A 399 36.52 -27.48 -12.34
CA HIS A 399 37.57 -26.72 -11.66
C HIS A 399 37.36 -26.82 -10.15
N SER A 400 38.17 -27.66 -9.51
CA SER A 400 38.34 -27.70 -8.05
C SER A 400 39.32 -26.59 -7.62
N PRO A 401 38.97 -25.74 -6.64
CA PRO A 401 39.96 -24.93 -5.95
C PRO A 401 40.69 -25.78 -4.88
N PRO A 402 41.86 -25.32 -4.39
CA PRO A 402 42.69 -26.10 -3.47
C PRO A 402 42.00 -26.25 -2.12
N GLU A 403 42.13 -27.45 -1.52
CA GLU A 403 41.70 -27.76 -0.16
C GLU A 403 42.42 -26.84 0.86
N GLU A 404 41.75 -25.77 1.27
CA GLU A 404 42.00 -25.14 2.56
C GLU A 404 41.11 -25.84 3.59
N SER A 405 41.68 -26.14 4.77
CA SER A 405 41.01 -26.91 5.82
C SER A 405 39.76 -26.20 6.33
N MET A 406 38.62 -26.49 5.72
CA MET A 406 37.30 -26.05 6.17
C MET A 406 36.92 -26.84 7.42
N SER A 407 36.44 -26.13 8.44
CA SER A 407 35.94 -26.77 9.65
C SER A 407 34.65 -27.55 9.32
N LEU A 408 34.42 -28.69 10.00
CA LEU A 408 33.17 -29.47 9.83
C LEU A 408 31.91 -28.61 9.98
N GLN A 409 31.95 -27.58 10.83
CA GLN A 409 30.86 -26.61 11.02
C GLN A 409 30.60 -25.74 9.77
N THR A 410 31.65 -25.34 9.03
CA THR A 410 31.47 -24.63 7.76
C THR A 410 30.85 -25.51 6.68
N SER A 411 31.17 -26.81 6.66
CA SER A 411 30.60 -27.77 5.71
C SER A 411 29.12 -28.06 5.96
N GLU A 412 28.71 -28.19 7.23
CA GLU A 412 27.29 -28.43 7.57
C GLU A 412 26.41 -27.20 7.34
N GLU A 413 26.90 -26.01 7.65
CA GLU A 413 26.20 -24.75 7.40
C GLU A 413 26.00 -24.49 5.90
N GLU A 414 27.00 -24.79 5.07
CA GLU A 414 26.88 -24.71 3.60
C GLU A 414 25.88 -25.72 3.05
N ALA A 415 25.89 -26.97 3.55
CA ALA A 415 24.90 -27.97 3.17
C ALA A 415 23.46 -27.51 3.51
N ARG A 416 23.26 -26.91 4.70
CA ARG A 416 21.96 -26.34 5.09
C ARG A 416 21.54 -25.17 4.19
N ARG A 417 22.47 -24.29 3.80
CA ARG A 417 22.20 -23.20 2.84
C ARG A 417 21.80 -23.73 1.46
N MET A 418 22.42 -24.82 1.02
CA MET A 418 22.09 -25.50 -0.24
C MET A 418 20.74 -26.26 -0.18
N GLY A 419 20.10 -26.33 0.99
CA GLY A 419 18.84 -27.02 1.17
C GLY A 419 18.98 -28.53 1.30
N ASP A 420 20.17 -29.03 1.65
CA ASP A 420 20.47 -30.46 1.77
C ASP A 420 20.00 -31.03 3.12
N TYR A 421 18.72 -30.79 3.42
CA TYR A 421 18.06 -31.31 4.61
C TYR A 421 17.78 -32.81 4.45
N ARG A 422 17.92 -33.57 5.55
CA ARG A 422 17.75 -35.03 5.57
C ARG A 422 16.45 -35.49 4.90
N ASP A 423 15.34 -34.80 5.14
CA ASP A 423 14.04 -35.18 4.59
C ASP A 423 13.93 -34.88 3.09
N ILE A 424 14.49 -33.75 2.62
CA ILE A 424 14.57 -33.42 1.19
C ILE A 424 15.45 -34.43 0.46
N LEU A 425 16.62 -34.77 1.01
CA LEU A 425 17.52 -35.77 0.42
C LEU A 425 16.92 -37.18 0.44
N SER A 426 16.10 -37.49 1.45
CA SER A 426 15.38 -38.77 1.51
C SER A 426 14.29 -38.85 0.44
N LEU A 427 13.53 -37.77 0.26
CA LEU A 427 12.55 -37.66 -0.82
C LEU A 427 13.22 -37.73 -2.20
N THR A 428 14.32 -37.01 -2.40
CA THR A 428 15.10 -37.02 -3.64
C THR A 428 15.55 -38.43 -4.05
N ARG A 429 15.83 -39.32 -3.09
CA ARG A 429 16.23 -40.70 -3.37
C ARG A 429 15.09 -41.61 -3.83
N VAL A 430 13.83 -41.27 -3.55
CA VAL A 430 12.66 -42.10 -3.90
C VAL A 430 11.94 -41.64 -5.17
N LEU A 431 12.21 -40.41 -5.65
CA LEU A 431 11.64 -39.88 -6.90
C LEU A 431 12.46 -40.38 -8.11
N ILE A 432 11.80 -40.77 -9.22
CA ILE A 432 12.45 -41.36 -10.40
C ILE A 432 13.53 -40.44 -11.00
N HIS A 433 13.30 -39.12 -10.96
CA HIS A 433 14.24 -38.09 -11.42
C HIS A 433 14.71 -37.16 -10.30
N GLY A 434 14.69 -37.63 -9.04
CA GLY A 434 14.84 -36.79 -7.86
C GLY A 434 16.03 -35.82 -7.87
N PRO A 435 17.28 -36.26 -8.13
CA PRO A 435 18.43 -35.34 -8.15
C PRO A 435 18.29 -34.21 -9.17
N LYS A 436 17.71 -34.51 -10.35
CA LYS A 436 17.44 -33.51 -11.38
C LYS A 436 16.31 -32.58 -10.94
N SER A 437 15.20 -33.14 -10.45
CA SER A 437 14.07 -32.35 -9.94
C SER A 437 14.51 -31.39 -8.82
N LYS A 438 15.38 -31.83 -7.90
CA LYS A 438 15.93 -30.96 -6.85
C LYS A 438 16.73 -29.81 -7.45
N ALA A 439 17.63 -30.09 -8.40
CA ALA A 439 18.43 -29.05 -9.06
C ALA A 439 17.53 -28.02 -9.79
N ASP A 440 16.48 -28.49 -10.48
CA ASP A 440 15.51 -27.62 -11.14
C ASP A 440 14.74 -26.75 -10.13
N VAL A 441 14.29 -27.32 -9.00
CA VAL A 441 13.67 -26.56 -7.90
C VAL A 441 14.62 -25.52 -7.31
N ASP A 442 15.88 -25.89 -7.05
CA ASP A 442 16.87 -24.98 -6.46
C ASP A 442 17.11 -23.76 -7.38
N ILE A 443 17.19 -23.96 -8.70
CA ILE A 443 17.32 -22.88 -9.68
C ILE A 443 16.09 -21.94 -9.63
N ILE A 444 14.89 -22.50 -9.55
CA ILE A 444 13.65 -21.71 -9.51
C ILE A 444 13.54 -20.92 -8.20
N ILE A 445 13.89 -21.54 -7.06
CA ILE A 445 13.94 -20.86 -5.76
C ILE A 445 14.92 -19.69 -5.81
N GLU A 446 16.10 -19.88 -6.38
CA GLU A 446 17.10 -18.83 -6.54
C GLU A 446 16.57 -17.67 -7.40
N ARG A 447 15.91 -17.97 -8.52
CA ARG A 447 15.28 -16.95 -9.38
C ARG A 447 14.15 -16.20 -8.68
N CYS A 448 13.50 -16.79 -7.68
CA CYS A 448 12.46 -16.17 -6.88
C CYS A 448 12.97 -15.40 -5.65
N ALA A 449 14.28 -15.44 -5.35
CA ALA A 449 14.85 -14.93 -4.09
C ALA A 449 14.51 -13.45 -3.79
N GLY A 450 14.38 -12.61 -4.83
CA GLY A 450 13.99 -11.20 -4.65
C GLY A 450 12.56 -11.00 -4.13
N ALA A 451 11.68 -11.99 -4.26
CA ALA A 451 10.35 -12.03 -3.66
C ALA A 451 10.31 -12.85 -2.35
N GLY A 452 11.45 -13.33 -1.86
CA GLY A 452 11.58 -14.21 -0.70
C GLY A 452 12.35 -15.48 -1.05
N HIS A 453 13.34 -15.85 -0.23
CA HIS A 453 14.12 -17.06 -0.45
C HIS A 453 13.63 -18.18 0.47
N LEU A 454 12.96 -19.18 -0.11
CA LEU A 454 12.28 -20.24 0.67
C LEU A 454 13.23 -21.06 1.55
N ARG A 455 14.50 -21.21 1.15
CA ARG A 455 15.52 -21.92 1.96
C ARG A 455 16.04 -21.07 3.12
N ASP A 456 16.05 -19.75 2.98
CA ASP A 456 16.48 -18.86 4.06
C ASP A 456 15.54 -18.95 5.26
N ASP A 457 14.24 -19.18 5.01
CA ASP A 457 13.26 -19.40 6.07
C ASP A 457 13.57 -20.66 6.88
N ILE A 458 13.92 -21.77 6.20
CA ILE A 458 14.29 -23.03 6.88
C ILE A 458 15.58 -22.82 7.69
N LEU A 459 16.59 -22.19 7.10
CA LEU A 459 17.85 -21.91 7.76
C LEU A 459 17.68 -20.97 8.96
N HIS A 460 16.87 -19.94 8.83
CA HIS A 460 16.58 -18.98 9.88
C HIS A 460 15.94 -19.67 11.08
N TYR A 461 14.83 -20.39 10.89
CA TYR A 461 14.15 -21.07 12.00
C TYR A 461 15.01 -22.17 12.62
N SER A 462 15.83 -22.88 11.82
CA SER A 462 16.80 -23.85 12.34
C SER A 462 17.85 -23.19 13.26
N LYS A 463 18.37 -22.02 12.90
CA LYS A 463 19.37 -21.29 13.69
C LYS A 463 18.79 -20.64 14.93
N GLU A 464 17.59 -20.08 14.84
CA GLU A 464 16.90 -19.51 15.99
C GLU A 464 16.63 -20.62 17.01
N LEU A 465 16.16 -21.79 16.56
CA LEU A 465 15.89 -22.93 17.45
C LEU A 465 17.14 -23.42 18.19
N GLU A 466 18.32 -23.38 17.57
CA GLU A 466 19.60 -23.72 18.21
C GLU A 466 20.04 -22.70 19.28
N GLN A 467 19.55 -21.46 19.21
CA GLN A 467 19.89 -20.37 20.13
C GLN A 467 18.92 -20.23 21.30
N VAL A 468 17.71 -20.81 21.21
CA VAL A 468 16.69 -20.69 22.26
C VAL A 468 17.04 -21.59 23.44
N PRO A 469 17.12 -21.04 24.67
CA PRO A 469 17.40 -21.83 25.87
C PRO A 469 16.31 -22.89 26.11
N HIS A 470 16.71 -24.02 26.69
CA HIS A 470 15.86 -25.20 26.87
C HIS A 470 14.68 -25.04 27.85
N ASP A 471 14.46 -23.85 28.39
CA ASP A 471 13.39 -23.55 29.35
C ASP A 471 12.19 -22.80 28.72
N ASP A 472 12.26 -22.42 27.45
CA ASP A 472 11.17 -21.76 26.71
C ASP A 472 10.50 -22.73 25.71
N ASP A 473 9.79 -23.72 26.24
CA ASP A 473 9.11 -24.78 25.47
C ASP A 473 8.11 -24.21 24.44
N GLU A 474 7.43 -23.10 24.75
CA GLU A 474 6.43 -22.48 23.86
C GLU A 474 7.11 -21.83 22.66
N HIS A 475 8.20 -21.09 22.88
CA HIS A 475 8.96 -20.48 21.80
C HIS A 475 9.68 -21.53 20.93
N GLN A 476 10.22 -22.58 21.55
CA GLN A 476 10.79 -23.71 20.80
C GLN A 476 9.75 -24.41 19.92
N ALA A 477 8.56 -24.69 20.46
CA ALA A 477 7.47 -25.30 19.68
C ALA A 477 7.05 -24.43 18.50
N TYR A 478 6.98 -23.11 18.69
CA TYR A 478 6.69 -22.16 17.61
C TYR A 478 7.75 -22.17 16.51
N LEU A 479 9.04 -22.10 16.87
CA LEU A 479 10.13 -22.12 15.89
C LEU A 479 10.20 -23.45 15.13
N MET A 480 9.96 -24.58 15.82
CA MET A 480 9.86 -25.89 15.18
C MET A 480 8.70 -25.94 14.17
N ASP A 481 7.50 -25.48 14.55
CA ASP A 481 6.34 -25.43 13.66
C ASP A 481 6.62 -24.59 12.40
N MET A 482 7.20 -23.40 12.57
CA MET A 482 7.56 -22.52 11.45
C MET A 482 8.64 -23.12 10.54
N GLY A 483 9.67 -23.76 11.11
CA GLY A 483 10.70 -24.46 10.35
C GLY A 483 10.14 -25.65 9.55
N ILE A 484 9.24 -26.43 10.15
CA ILE A 484 8.56 -27.55 9.47
C ILE A 484 7.69 -27.04 8.32
N LYS A 485 6.94 -25.96 8.53
CA LYS A 485 6.13 -25.34 7.46
C LYS A 485 7.00 -24.89 6.30
N ALA A 486 8.11 -24.19 6.56
CA ALA A 486 9.05 -23.78 5.52
C ALA A 486 9.62 -24.99 4.74
N LEU A 487 9.97 -26.07 5.45
CA LEU A 487 10.45 -27.31 4.84
C LEU A 487 9.39 -27.97 3.93
N ARG A 488 8.13 -28.00 4.38
CA ARG A 488 6.99 -28.56 3.61
C ARG A 488 6.73 -27.80 2.32
N LEU A 489 6.96 -26.49 2.27
CA LEU A 489 6.87 -25.70 1.04
C LEU A 489 7.87 -26.24 -0.01
N VAL A 490 9.15 -26.35 0.34
CA VAL A 490 10.17 -26.84 -0.60
C VAL A 490 9.89 -28.27 -1.05
N ILE A 491 9.47 -29.14 -0.11
CA ILE A 491 9.06 -30.51 -0.40
C ILE A 491 7.89 -30.56 -1.40
N SER A 492 6.88 -29.70 -1.23
CA SER A 492 5.70 -29.67 -2.10
C SER A 492 6.04 -29.27 -3.54
N ILE A 493 6.97 -28.31 -3.73
CA ILE A 493 7.48 -27.96 -5.07
C ILE A 493 8.25 -29.12 -5.68
N LEU A 494 9.07 -29.83 -4.89
CA LEU A 494 9.83 -30.97 -5.37
C LEU A 494 8.92 -32.13 -5.83
N ILE A 495 7.82 -32.36 -5.11
CA ILE A 495 6.81 -33.35 -5.49
C ILE A 495 6.08 -32.92 -6.77
N LEU A 496 5.78 -31.63 -6.96
CA LEU A 496 5.10 -31.12 -8.16
C LEU A 496 5.86 -31.39 -9.47
N LEU A 497 7.20 -31.42 -9.43
CA LEU A 497 8.03 -31.72 -10.61
C LEU A 497 8.13 -33.21 -10.95
N HIS A 498 7.52 -34.10 -10.14
CA HIS A 498 7.51 -35.54 -10.38
C HIS A 498 6.12 -36.03 -10.78
#